data_AF-A0A257A7R8-F1
#
_entry.id   AF-A0A257A7R8-F1
#
_cell.length_a   1.000
_cell.length_b   1.000
_cell.length_c   1.000
_cell.angle_alpha   90.00
_cell.angle_beta   90.00
_cell.angle_gamma   90.00
#
_symmetry.space_group_name_H-M   'P 1'
#
loop_
_entity.id
_entity.type
_entity.pdbx_description
1 polymer ?
#
loop_
_entity_poly.entity_id
_entity_poly.type
_entity_poly.pdbx_seq_one_letter_code
_entity_poly.pdbx_strand_id
1 'polypeptide(L)'
;MINPFKTFNINLNYAKPSTLSLELAKKYDFPSYLIERYVKMLGYSEAVMLLNTIGKGLRKAIRCNLERKNIILKKIDFLDYGFWVIRGEDKIGHTIEYLYGFYYIQNPASMLPPLILAPTPEDVVLDMCAAPGG
;
A
#
# COMPACT_ATOMS: atom_id res chain seq x y z
N MET A 1 -30.69 2.58 1.92
CA MET A 1 -29.23 2.79 2.11
C MET A 1 -28.55 1.45 2.13
N ILE A 2 -27.81 1.10 1.08
CA ILE A 2 -26.96 -0.09 1.05
C ILE A 2 -25.74 0.26 1.91
N ASN A 3 -25.52 -0.45 3.00
CA ASN A 3 -24.31 -0.30 3.80
C ASN A 3 -23.11 -0.68 2.90
N PRO A 4 -22.26 0.26 2.46
CA PRO A 4 -21.16 -0.03 1.52
C PRO A 4 -20.03 -0.80 2.18
N PHE A 5 -20.05 -0.91 3.51
CA PHE A 5 -19.10 -1.69 4.28
C PHE A 5 -19.71 -3.07 4.53
N LYS A 6 -19.23 -4.08 3.79
CA LYS A 6 -19.18 -5.44 4.33
C LYS A 6 -18.26 -5.38 5.54
N THR A 7 -18.78 -4.96 6.68
CA THR A 7 -18.12 -5.27 7.95
C THR A 7 -18.10 -6.79 7.98
N PHE A 8 -16.92 -7.37 7.78
CA PHE A 8 -16.75 -8.80 7.92
C PHE A 8 -17.23 -9.14 9.33
N ASN A 9 -18.41 -9.73 9.45
CA ASN A 9 -18.98 -10.17 10.72
C ASN A 9 -18.25 -11.45 11.15
N ILE A 10 -16.92 -11.37 11.16
CA ILE A 10 -16.05 -12.43 11.62
C ILE A 10 -16.08 -12.31 13.12
N ASN A 11 -16.74 -13.27 13.75
CA ASN A 11 -16.56 -13.50 15.17
C ASN A 11 -15.10 -13.93 15.37
N LEU A 12 -14.22 -12.95 15.59
CA LEU A 12 -12.81 -13.13 15.92
C LEU A 12 -12.70 -13.60 17.38
N ASN A 13 -13.44 -14.64 17.75
CA ASN A 13 -12.98 -15.52 18.83
C ASN A 13 -11.51 -15.78 18.53
N TYR A 14 -10.62 -15.50 19.48
CA TYR A 14 -9.18 -15.74 19.35
C TYR A 14 -8.99 -17.23 19.13
N ALA A 15 -9.14 -17.63 17.87
CA ALA A 15 -9.20 -19.02 17.50
C ALA A 15 -7.80 -19.54 17.74
N LYS A 16 -7.71 -20.55 18.60
CA LYS A 16 -6.50 -21.36 18.71
C LYS A 16 -6.05 -21.67 17.28
N PRO A 17 -4.83 -21.25 16.87
CA PRO A 17 -4.40 -21.40 15.49
C PRO A 17 -4.51 -22.86 15.05
N SER A 18 -5.02 -23.08 13.84
CA SER A 18 -5.09 -24.41 13.26
C SER A 18 -3.70 -25.00 13.06
N THR A 19 -3.62 -26.33 12.91
CA THR A 19 -2.35 -27.02 12.58
C THR A 19 -1.71 -26.43 11.33
N LEU A 20 -2.52 -26.12 10.32
CA LEU A 20 -2.10 -25.46 9.10
C LEU A 20 -1.43 -24.10 9.38
N SER A 21 -2.07 -23.25 10.18
CA SER A 21 -1.51 -21.95 10.55
C SER A 21 -0.22 -22.06 11.35
N LEU A 22 -0.07 -23.10 12.19
CA LEU A 22 1.17 -23.37 12.91
C LEU A 22 2.30 -23.82 11.98
N GLU A 23 2.00 -24.62 10.96
CA GLU A 23 2.98 -25.05 9.95
C GLU A 23 3.44 -23.87 9.08
N LEU A 24 2.48 -23.07 8.59
CA LEU A 24 2.79 -21.86 7.84
C LEU A 24 3.56 -20.84 8.68
N ALA A 25 3.28 -20.73 9.98
CA ALA A 25 4.00 -19.84 10.88
C ALA A 25 5.48 -20.18 10.95
N LYS A 26 5.81 -21.47 11.05
CA LYS A 26 7.20 -21.94 11.02
C LYS A 26 7.87 -21.69 9.67
N LYS A 27 7.14 -21.86 8.58
CA LYS A 27 7.65 -21.70 7.22
C LYS A 27 7.95 -20.24 6.87
N TYR A 28 7.07 -19.33 7.26
CA TYR A 28 7.12 -17.92 6.87
C TYR A 28 7.62 -16.99 7.98
N ASP A 29 8.01 -17.55 9.14
CA ASP A 29 8.41 -16.82 10.34
C ASP A 29 7.43 -15.70 10.71
N PHE A 30 6.15 -16.07 10.84
CA PHE A 30 5.05 -15.13 11.07
C PHE A 30 4.16 -15.61 12.22
N PRO A 31 3.58 -14.71 13.05
CA PRO A 31 2.71 -15.12 14.13
C PRO A 31 1.52 -15.96 13.65
N SER A 32 1.36 -17.15 14.22
CA SER A 32 0.35 -18.14 13.79
C SER A 32 -1.09 -17.62 13.89
N TYR A 33 -1.38 -16.77 14.87
CA TYR A 33 -2.72 -16.16 15.00
C TYR A 33 -3.03 -15.17 13.86
N LEU A 34 -2.03 -14.51 13.27
CA LEU A 34 -2.22 -13.63 12.12
C LEU A 34 -2.43 -14.44 10.85
N ILE A 35 -1.65 -15.52 10.67
CA ILE A 35 -1.86 -16.45 9.56
C ILE A 35 -3.27 -17.03 9.59
N GLU A 36 -3.74 -17.45 10.76
CA GLU A 36 -5.11 -17.95 10.93
C GLU A 36 -6.15 -16.93 10.47
N ARG A 37 -5.94 -15.63 10.78
CA ARG A 37 -6.82 -14.55 10.32
C ARG A 37 -6.75 -14.37 8.81
N TYR A 38 -5.55 -14.35 8.21
CA TYR A 38 -5.41 -14.22 6.76
C TYR A 38 -6.05 -15.39 6.02
N VAL A 39 -5.86 -16.63 6.48
CA VAL A 39 -6.49 -17.81 5.89
C VAL A 39 -8.01 -17.73 6.00
N LYS A 40 -8.56 -17.23 7.12
CA LYS A 40 -10.01 -17.05 7.27
C LYS A 40 -10.58 -15.91 6.42
N MET A 41 -9.82 -14.84 6.23
CA MET A 41 -10.27 -13.64 5.50
C MET A 41 -10.14 -13.80 3.98
N LEU A 42 -9.06 -14.42 3.51
CA LEU A 42 -8.67 -14.48 2.10
C LEU A 42 -8.78 -15.91 1.52
N GLY A 43 -8.89 -16.93 2.38
CA GLY A 43 -8.69 -18.32 1.98
C GLY A 43 -7.20 -18.70 1.90
N TYR A 44 -6.94 -20.00 1.79
CA TYR A 44 -5.57 -20.54 1.85
C TYR A 44 -4.65 -20.01 0.73
N SER A 45 -5.12 -20.07 -0.53
CA SER A 45 -4.29 -19.73 -1.69
C SER A 45 -3.83 -18.26 -1.67
N GLU A 46 -4.76 -17.33 -1.39
CA GLU A 46 -4.46 -15.90 -1.32
C GLU A 46 -3.65 -15.54 -0.07
N ALA A 47 -3.91 -16.19 1.07
CA ALA A 47 -3.10 -16.00 2.27
C ALA A 47 -1.64 -16.43 2.05
N VAL A 48 -1.42 -17.57 1.40
CA VAL A 48 -0.07 -18.01 1.03
C VAL A 48 0.58 -17.05 0.04
N MET A 49 -0.18 -16.52 -0.92
CA MET A 49 0.33 -15.48 -1.83
C MET A 49 0.78 -14.24 -1.06
N LEU A 50 -0.04 -13.74 -0.13
CA LEU A 50 0.30 -12.61 0.73
C LEU A 50 1.58 -12.89 1.53
N LEU A 51 1.65 -14.03 2.24
CA LEU A 51 2.82 -14.41 3.04
C LEU A 51 4.10 -14.49 2.21
N ASN A 52 4.01 -14.96 0.96
CA ASN A 52 5.14 -14.99 0.02
C ASN A 52 5.58 -13.58 -0.44
N THR A 53 4.77 -12.54 -0.26
CA THR A 53 5.10 -11.15 -0.66
C THR A 53 5.66 -10.31 0.48
N ILE A 54 5.35 -10.66 1.73
CA ILE A 54 5.82 -9.94 2.92
C ILE A 54 7.36 -9.94 2.94
N GLY A 55 7.94 -8.78 3.25
CA GLY A 55 9.40 -8.61 3.36
C GLY A 55 10.14 -8.41 2.03
N LYS A 56 9.48 -8.53 0.87
CA LYS A 56 10.14 -8.29 -0.44
C LYS A 56 10.34 -6.81 -0.79
N GLY A 57 9.86 -5.90 0.06
CA GLY A 57 9.84 -4.47 -0.21
C GLY A 57 8.78 -4.10 -1.25
N LEU A 58 8.43 -2.82 -1.28
CA LEU A 58 7.52 -2.27 -2.28
C LEU A 58 8.33 -1.48 -3.29
N ARG A 59 7.98 -1.61 -4.56
CA ARG A 59 8.51 -0.74 -5.61
C ARG A 59 8.13 0.71 -5.29
N LYS A 60 9.10 1.62 -5.32
CA LYS A 60 8.79 3.04 -5.14
C LYS A 60 8.04 3.61 -6.34
N ALA A 61 7.14 4.53 -6.03
CA ALA A 61 6.48 5.38 -7.00
C ALA A 61 6.65 6.84 -6.57
N ILE A 62 6.43 7.73 -7.53
CA ILE A 62 6.40 9.17 -7.29
C ILE A 62 5.05 9.74 -7.76
N ARG A 63 4.63 10.83 -7.11
CA ARG A 63 3.54 11.68 -7.56
C ARG A 63 4.12 12.90 -8.26
N CYS A 64 3.58 13.24 -9.43
CA CYS A 64 4.06 14.19 -10.44
C CYS A 64 5.08 13.60 -11.43
N ASN A 65 5.13 14.19 -12.63
CA ASN A 65 6.03 13.74 -13.70
C ASN A 65 7.41 14.40 -13.59
N LEU A 66 8.46 13.60 -13.69
CA LEU A 66 9.85 14.04 -13.77
C LEU A 66 10.45 13.53 -15.08
N GLU A 67 10.98 14.41 -15.91
CA GLU A 67 11.77 14.01 -17.08
C GLU A 67 13.27 14.13 -16.79
N ARG A 68 13.96 12.99 -16.64
CA ARG A 68 15.41 12.98 -16.38
C ARG A 68 16.09 11.76 -17.00
N LYS A 69 17.24 11.97 -17.64
CA LYS A 69 17.98 10.94 -18.40
C LYS A 69 18.33 9.66 -17.61
N ASN A 70 18.39 9.72 -16.28
CA ASN A 70 18.83 8.62 -15.42
C ASN A 70 17.73 8.04 -14.51
N ILE A 71 16.49 8.52 -14.67
CA ILE A 71 15.31 8.00 -13.95
C ILE A 71 14.29 7.62 -15.00
N ILE A 72 13.91 6.35 -15.03
CA ILE A 72 12.90 5.85 -15.97
C ILE A 72 11.61 5.68 -15.20
N LEU A 73 10.54 6.31 -15.69
CA LEU A 73 9.22 6.27 -15.08
C LEU A 73 8.24 5.53 -15.99
N LYS A 74 7.26 4.86 -15.38
CA LYS A 74 6.09 4.31 -16.09
C LYS A 74 4.83 4.84 -15.43
N LYS A 75 3.95 5.47 -16.21
CA LYS A 75 2.66 5.96 -15.70
C LYS A 75 1.85 4.81 -15.09
N ILE A 76 1.13 5.12 -14.01
CA ILE A 76 0.17 4.22 -13.38
C ILE A 76 -1.19 4.52 -13.99
N ASP A 77 -1.82 3.53 -14.61
CA ASP A 77 -3.00 3.75 -15.46
C ASP A 77 -4.19 4.41 -14.72
N PHE A 78 -4.33 4.12 -13.43
CA PHE A 78 -5.43 4.62 -12.59
C PHE A 78 -5.08 5.88 -11.78
N LEU A 79 -3.89 6.47 -11.98
CA LEU A 79 -3.46 7.70 -11.30
C LEU A 79 -2.91 8.70 -12.31
N ASP A 80 -3.57 9.85 -12.45
CA ASP A 80 -3.18 10.86 -13.43
C ASP A 80 -1.74 11.36 -13.23
N TYR A 81 -1.34 11.49 -11.97
CA TYR A 81 -0.03 11.99 -11.57
C TYR A 81 0.85 10.91 -10.92
N GLY A 82 0.48 9.63 -10.99
CA GLY A 82 1.23 8.53 -10.37
C GLY A 82 2.18 7.85 -11.36
N PHE A 83 3.44 7.65 -10.95
CA PHE A 83 4.45 7.00 -11.78
C PHE A 83 5.26 5.96 -11.00
N TRP A 84 5.34 4.74 -11.52
CA TRP A 84 6.28 3.73 -11.04
C TRP A 84 7.71 4.11 -11.42
N VAL A 85 8.64 3.96 -10.48
CA VAL A 85 10.07 4.09 -10.78
C VAL A 85 10.57 2.78 -11.38
N ILE A 86 10.90 2.80 -12.67
CA ILE A 86 11.45 1.65 -13.39
C ILE A 86 12.94 1.52 -13.17
N ARG A 87 13.66 2.64 -13.09
CA ARG A 87 15.10 2.70 -12.87
C ARG A 87 15.48 3.96 -12.10
N GLY A 88 16.49 3.86 -11.22
CA GLY A 88 17.02 4.98 -10.45
C GLY A 88 16.33 5.21 -9.09
N GLU A 89 15.79 4.15 -8.48
CA GLU A 89 15.09 4.19 -7.19
C GLU A 89 15.95 4.70 -6.02
N ASP A 90 17.27 4.51 -6.12
CA ASP A 90 18.29 5.01 -5.21
C ASP A 90 18.45 6.54 -5.30
N LYS A 91 18.05 7.15 -6.42
CA LYS A 91 18.32 8.56 -6.73
C LYS A 91 17.18 9.50 -6.37
N ILE A 92 15.95 8.99 -6.40
CA ILE A 92 14.75 9.83 -6.29
C ILE A 92 14.62 10.59 -4.96
N GLY A 93 15.36 10.21 -3.91
CA GLY A 93 15.33 10.91 -2.61
C GLY A 93 16.35 12.04 -2.43
N HIS A 94 17.24 12.28 -3.40
CA HIS A 94 18.29 13.31 -3.30
C HIS A 94 18.46 14.10 -4.60
N THR A 95 17.44 14.12 -5.45
CA THR A 95 17.43 14.98 -6.63
C THR A 95 17.13 16.42 -6.22
N ILE A 96 17.57 17.38 -7.03
CA ILE A 96 17.26 18.79 -6.80
C ILE A 96 15.75 19.04 -6.90
N GLU A 97 15.07 18.31 -7.79
CA GLU A 97 13.63 18.37 -7.99
C GLU A 97 12.85 17.84 -6.77
N TYR A 98 13.33 16.78 -6.12
CA TYR A 98 12.79 16.30 -4.86
C TYR A 98 12.96 17.35 -3.74
N LEU A 99 14.15 17.93 -3.63
CA LEU A 99 14.46 18.95 -2.62
C LEU A 99 13.64 20.23 -2.81
N TYR A 100 13.31 20.59 -4.06
CA TYR A 100 12.40 21.70 -4.37
C TYR A 100 10.91 21.32 -4.36
N GLY A 101 10.58 20.07 -4.05
CA GLY A 101 9.19 19.61 -3.94
C GLY A 101 8.46 19.44 -5.27
N PHE A 102 9.17 19.28 -6.39
CA PHE A 102 8.56 19.06 -7.71
C PHE A 102 7.87 17.70 -7.84
N TYR A 103 8.29 16.72 -7.04
CA TYR A 103 7.59 15.46 -6.91
C TYR A 103 7.72 14.93 -5.48
N TYR A 104 6.82 14.02 -5.12
CA TYR A 104 6.80 13.39 -3.82
C TYR A 104 6.90 11.87 -3.96
N ILE A 105 7.69 11.21 -3.10
CA ILE A 105 7.83 9.75 -3.09
C ILE A 105 6.68 9.16 -2.26
N GLN A 106 5.74 8.49 -2.90
CA GLN A 106 4.54 7.98 -2.23
C GLN A 106 4.09 6.66 -2.87
N ASN A 107 3.54 5.77 -2.04
CA ASN A 107 2.96 4.52 -2.51
C ASN A 107 1.65 4.81 -3.28
N PRO A 108 1.41 4.21 -4.45
CA PRO A 108 0.17 4.42 -5.21
C PRO A 108 -1.11 4.13 -4.41
N ALA A 109 -1.06 3.19 -3.47
CA ALA A 109 -2.19 2.92 -2.58
C ALA A 109 -2.55 4.14 -1.70
N SER A 110 -1.56 4.94 -1.29
CA SER A 110 -1.76 6.17 -0.51
C SER A 110 -2.21 7.36 -1.35
N MET A 111 -2.07 7.30 -2.69
CA MET A 111 -2.56 8.34 -3.60
C MET A 111 -4.08 8.25 -3.82
N LEU A 112 -4.67 7.07 -3.61
CA LEU A 112 -6.08 6.81 -3.89
C LEU A 112 -7.05 7.54 -2.94
N PRO A 113 -6.85 7.56 -1.60
CA PRO A 113 -7.80 8.22 -0.69
C PRO A 113 -8.07 9.69 -1.03
N PRO A 114 -7.06 10.58 -1.20
CA PRO A 114 -7.34 11.97 -1.54
C PRO A 114 -7.93 12.13 -2.95
N LEU A 115 -7.56 11.26 -3.90
CA LEU A 115 -8.12 11.28 -5.25
C LEU A 115 -9.62 10.94 -5.25
N ILE A 116 -10.02 9.93 -4.47
CA ILE A 116 -11.42 9.50 -4.35
C ILE A 116 -12.24 10.50 -3.53
N LEU A 117 -11.63 11.12 -2.50
CA LEU A 117 -12.28 12.17 -1.71
C LEU A 117 -12.60 13.40 -2.55
N ALA A 118 -11.76 13.71 -3.55
CA ALA A 118 -11.94 14.79 -4.53
C ALA A 118 -12.35 16.15 -3.92
N PRO A 119 -11.58 16.67 -2.94
CA PRO A 119 -11.91 17.94 -2.30
C PRO A 119 -11.82 19.12 -3.29
N THR A 120 -12.66 20.11 -3.07
CA THR A 120 -12.70 21.38 -3.81
C THR A 120 -12.07 22.51 -3.00
N PRO A 121 -11.64 23.62 -3.63
CA PRO A 121 -11.10 24.78 -2.92
C PRO A 121 -12.06 25.39 -1.88
N GLU A 122 -13.37 25.17 -2.02
CA GLU A 122 -14.41 25.65 -1.11
C GLU A 122 -14.59 24.75 0.14
N ASP A 123 -14.02 23.54 0.13
CA ASP A 123 -14.20 22.57 1.22
C ASP A 123 -13.28 22.85 2.41
N VAL A 124 -13.79 22.59 3.61
CA VAL A 124 -12.98 22.52 4.84
C VAL A 124 -12.60 21.06 5.09
N VAL A 125 -11.31 20.74 4.94
CA VAL A 125 -10.80 19.37 5.04
C VAL A 125 -10.08 19.16 6.38
N LEU A 126 -10.36 18.03 7.03
CA LEU A 126 -9.66 17.55 8.23
C LEU A 126 -8.95 16.22 7.92
N ASP A 127 -7.62 16.21 8.00
CA ASP A 127 -6.83 14.99 7.91
C ASP A 127 -6.51 14.45 9.32
N MET A 128 -7.13 13.32 9.67
CA MET A 128 -6.94 12.67 10.98
C MET A 128 -5.71 11.75 11.04
N CYS A 129 -5.09 11.44 9.90
CA CYS A 129 -4.00 10.46 9.76
C CYS A 129 -2.90 10.98 8.84
N ALA A 130 -2.42 12.19 9.10
CA ALA A 130 -1.54 12.90 8.17
C ALA A 130 -0.11 12.36 8.10
N ALA A 131 0.45 11.78 9.17
CA ALA A 131 1.89 11.47 9.22
C ALA A 131 2.32 10.39 8.19
N PRO A 132 3.45 10.55 7.47
CA PRO A 132 4.46 11.63 7.53
C PRO A 132 4.09 12.93 6.79
N GLY A 133 2.96 12.97 6.07
CA GLY A 133 2.47 14.08 5.27
C GLY A 133 2.80 13.85 3.81
N GLY A 134 1.84 13.34 3.02
CA GLY A 134 2.01 12.99 1.60
C GLY A 134 0.98 13.63 0.69
#